data_AF-A0A819ZB16-F1
#
_entry.id   AF-A0A819ZB16-F1
#
_cell.length_a   1.000
_cell.length_b   1.000
_cell.length_c   1.000
_cell.angle_alpha   90.00
_cell.angle_beta   90.00
_cell.angle_gamma   90.00
#
_symmetry.space_group_name_H-M   'P 1'
#
loop_
_entity.id
_entity.type
_entity.pdbx_description
1 polymer ?
#
loop_
_entity_poly.entity_id
_entity_poly.type
_entity_poly.pdbx_seq_one_letter_code
_entity_poly.pdbx_strand_id
1 'polypeptide(L)'
;MRFGPCISDHYQNRHFGCWLFEKVKPMCKLMGKERLILWGGVFTHNKRAIRFYEKVGFRIFQDSYMNDGQYECLDGIYYLLQ
;
A
#
# COMPACT_ATOMS: atom_id res chain seq x y z
N MET A 1 12.45 10.72 -3.85
CA MET A 1 11.43 10.35 -4.86
C MET A 1 10.62 9.20 -4.30
N ARG A 2 9.32 9.39 -4.00
CA ARG A 2 8.42 8.33 -3.52
C ARG A 2 7.65 7.80 -4.73
N PHE A 3 7.84 6.52 -5.06
CA PHE A 3 7.03 5.85 -6.08
C PHE A 3 6.01 4.96 -5.37
N GLY A 4 4.74 5.39 -5.37
CA GLY A 4 3.62 4.53 -5.01
C GLY A 4 3.10 3.81 -6.25
N PRO A 5 2.66 2.55 -6.15
CA PRO A 5 1.92 1.92 -7.24
C PRO A 5 0.62 2.69 -7.47
N CYS A 6 0.52 3.35 -8.63
CA CYS A 6 -0.67 4.09 -9.04
C CYS A 6 -1.35 3.39 -10.21
N ILE A 7 -2.68 3.32 -10.16
CA ILE A 7 -3.50 2.83 -11.27
C ILE A 7 -4.29 4.01 -11.79
N SER A 8 -4.10 4.31 -13.08
CA SER A 8 -4.88 5.33 -13.78
C SER A 8 -6.38 5.09 -13.59
N ASP A 9 -7.16 6.15 -13.42
CA ASP A 9 -8.59 6.10 -13.15
C ASP A 9 -9.36 5.23 -14.17
N HIS A 10 -8.96 5.26 -15.44
CA HIS A 10 -9.54 4.42 -16.52
C HIS A 10 -9.43 2.91 -16.25
N TYR A 11 -8.44 2.49 -15.47
CA TYR A 11 -8.14 1.10 -15.13
C TYR A 11 -8.46 0.74 -13.68
N GLN A 12 -8.96 1.68 -12.88
CA GLN A 12 -9.41 1.34 -11.52
C GLN A 12 -10.61 0.39 -11.54
N ASN A 13 -10.86 -0.29 -10.43
CA ASN A 13 -11.94 -1.28 -10.25
C ASN A 13 -11.87 -2.51 -11.16
N ARG A 14 -10.74 -2.74 -11.85
CA ARG A 14 -10.54 -3.91 -12.71
C ARG A 14 -9.53 -4.93 -12.14
N HIS A 15 -9.45 -5.01 -10.82
CA HIS A 15 -8.55 -5.92 -10.08
C HIS A 15 -7.04 -5.76 -10.32
N PHE A 16 -6.59 -4.81 -11.16
CA PHE A 16 -5.18 -4.57 -11.43
C PHE A 16 -4.34 -4.30 -10.18
N GLY A 17 -4.91 -3.69 -9.14
CA GLY A 17 -4.20 -3.48 -7.87
C GLY A 17 -3.84 -4.78 -7.18
N CYS A 18 -4.79 -5.72 -7.10
CA CYS A 18 -4.53 -7.04 -6.54
C CYS A 18 -3.50 -7.80 -7.39
N TRP A 19 -3.69 -7.80 -8.71
CA TRP A 19 -2.78 -8.46 -9.65
C TRP A 19 -1.35 -7.92 -9.55
N LEU A 20 -1.18 -6.60 -9.45
CA LEU A 20 0.12 -5.97 -9.28
C LEU A 20 0.79 -6.46 -7.99
N PHE A 21 0.07 -6.50 -6.86
CA PHE A 21 0.61 -6.99 -5.60
C PHE A 21 0.99 -8.48 -5.64
N GLU A 22 0.23 -9.32 -6.35
CA GLU A 22 0.60 -10.73 -6.57
C GLU A 22 1.93 -10.88 -7.33
N LYS A 23 2.26 -9.95 -8.23
CA LYS A 23 3.53 -9.96 -8.96
C LYS A 23 4.68 -9.33 -8.17
N VAL A 24 4.41 -8.26 -7.41
CA VAL A 24 5.43 -7.55 -6.63
C VAL A 24 5.96 -8.40 -5.48
N LYS A 25 5.11 -9.16 -4.78
CA LYS A 25 5.54 -9.95 -3.60
C LYS A 25 6.67 -10.95 -3.92
N PRO A 26 6.57 -11.82 -4.95
CA PRO A 26 7.68 -12.69 -5.35
C PRO A 26 8.95 -11.93 -5.72
N MET A 27 8.84 -10.82 -6.44
CA MET A 27 10.00 -10.01 -6.83
C MET A 27 10.73 -9.47 -5.60
N CYS A 28 10.00 -8.95 -4.61
CA CYS A 28 10.60 -8.45 -3.38
C CYS A 28 11.26 -9.57 -2.56
N LYS A 29 10.67 -10.78 -2.54
CA LYS A 29 11.30 -11.97 -1.94
C LYS A 29 12.62 -12.33 -2.63
N LEU A 30 12.63 -12.35 -3.97
CA LEU A 30 13.85 -12.62 -4.76
C LEU A 30 14.94 -11.57 -4.51
N MET A 31 14.55 -10.32 -4.23
CA MET A 31 15.47 -9.24 -3.84
C MET A 31 15.91 -9.30 -2.37
N GLY A 32 15.60 -10.38 -1.64
CA GLY A 32 15.95 -10.54 -0.23
C GLY A 32 15.26 -9.55 0.71
N LYS A 33 14.09 -9.03 0.33
CA LYS A 33 13.31 -8.13 1.19
C LYS A 33 12.40 -8.93 2.10
N GLU A 34 12.34 -8.52 3.36
CA GLU A 34 11.52 -9.17 4.38
C GLU A 34 10.18 -8.46 4.58
N ARG A 35 10.10 -7.18 4.20
CA ARG A 35 8.93 -6.33 4.40
C ARG A 35 8.73 -5.31 3.29
N LEU A 36 7.47 -4.94 3.06
CA LEU A 36 7.06 -3.78 2.26
C LEU A 36 6.45 -2.75 3.20
N ILE A 37 6.84 -1.49 3.03
CA ILE A 37 6.32 -0.38 3.83
C ILE A 37 5.45 0.48 2.92
N LEU A 38 4.21 0.69 3.36
CA LEU A 38 3.31 1.71 2.84
C LEU A 38 3.49 2.95 3.71
N TRP A 39 4.26 3.93 3.21
CA TRP A 39 4.60 5.13 3.97
C TRP A 39 3.89 6.36 3.40
N GLY A 40 2.90 6.88 4.14
CA GLY A 40 2.13 8.06 3.76
C GLY A 40 1.29 7.90 2.50
N GLY A 41 1.00 6.64 2.14
CA GLY A 41 0.31 6.31 0.89
C GLY A 41 -1.21 6.24 1.02
N VAL A 42 -1.76 6.43 2.22
CA VAL A 42 -3.19 6.27 2.50
C VAL A 42 -3.70 7.40 3.37
N PHE A 43 -4.65 8.18 2.86
CA PHE A 43 -5.34 9.17 3.66
C PHE A 43 -6.33 8.52 4.62
N THR A 44 -6.47 9.06 5.84
CA THR A 44 -7.38 8.53 6.88
C THR A 44 -8.83 8.45 6.42
N HIS A 45 -9.27 9.38 5.58
CA HIS A 45 -10.64 9.40 5.03
C HIS A 45 -10.85 8.44 3.85
N ASN A 46 -9.79 7.90 3.23
CA ASN A 46 -9.89 7.02 2.07
C ASN A 46 -10.12 5.56 2.48
N LYS A 47 -11.33 5.28 2.99
CA LYS A 47 -11.75 3.94 3.45
C LYS A 47 -11.59 2.85 2.38
N ARG A 48 -11.69 3.21 1.10
CA ARG A 48 -11.51 2.27 -0.02
C ARG A 48 -10.05 1.83 -0.15
N ALA A 49 -9.10 2.76 -0.06
CA ALA A 49 -7.68 2.45 -0.07
C ALA A 49 -7.28 1.60 1.14
N ILE A 50 -7.73 1.98 2.35
CA ILE A 50 -7.46 1.23 3.59
C ILE A 50 -7.89 -0.24 3.42
N ARG A 51 -9.16 -0.47 3.07
CA ARG A 51 -9.69 -1.83 2.86
C ARG A 51 -8.95 -2.61 1.78
N PHE A 52 -8.49 -1.93 0.72
CA PHE A 52 -7.70 -2.56 -0.32
C PHE A 52 -6.35 -3.04 0.21
N TYR A 53 -5.62 -2.19 0.95
CA TYR A 53 -4.31 -2.55 1.49
C TYR A 53 -4.42 -3.67 2.54
N GLU A 54 -5.41 -3.61 3.41
CA GLU A 54 -5.73 -4.71 4.35
C GLU A 54 -6.02 -6.01 3.60
N LYS A 55 -6.87 -5.95 2.55
CA LYS A 55 -7.21 -7.12 1.73
C LYS A 55 -6.00 -7.77 1.07
N VAL A 56 -5.04 -6.97 0.57
CA VAL A 56 -3.83 -7.52 -0.05
C VAL A 56 -2.79 -7.96 0.99
N GLY A 57 -3.02 -7.71 2.28
CA GLY A 57 -2.31 -8.27 3.44
C GLY A 57 -1.42 -7.28 4.20
N PHE A 58 -1.55 -5.97 3.96
CA PHE A 58 -0.90 -4.99 4.83
C PHE A 58 -1.59 -4.95 6.19
N ARG A 59 -0.78 -4.75 7.23
CA ARG A 59 -1.24 -4.30 8.55
C ARG A 59 -1.15 -2.79 8.55
N ILE A 60 -2.30 -2.11 8.59
CA ILE A 60 -2.38 -0.66 8.68
C ILE A 60 -2.27 -0.25 10.16
N PHE A 61 -1.42 0.73 10.46
CA PHE A 61 -1.31 1.29 11.81
C PHE A 61 -2.47 2.25 12.07
N GLN A 62 -2.93 2.31 13.31
CA GLN A 62 -4.02 3.22 13.71
C GLN A 62 -3.53 4.65 13.89
N ASP A 63 -2.26 4.82 14.28
CA ASP A 63 -1.65 6.13 14.44
C ASP A 63 -1.55 6.83 13.09
N SER A 64 -2.10 8.05 13.05
CA SER A 64 -2.03 8.92 11.90
C SER A 64 -0.96 9.99 12.09
N TYR A 65 -0.55 10.59 10.98
CA TYR A 65 0.34 11.73 10.99
C TYR A 65 0.03 12.69 9.84
N MET A 66 0.41 13.96 10.00
CA MET A 66 0.29 14.97 8.96
C MET A 66 1.48 14.87 8.01
N ASN A 67 1.22 14.66 6.72
CA ASN A 67 2.27 14.76 5.71
C ASN A 67 2.58 16.23 5.35
N ASP A 68 3.63 16.46 4.56
CA ASP A 68 4.06 17.80 4.14
C ASP A 68 2.97 18.59 3.39
N GLY A 69 2.00 17.89 2.79
CA GLY A 69 0.85 18.48 2.12
C GLY A 69 -0.34 18.78 3.03
N GLN A 70 -0.17 18.67 4.35
CA GLN A 70 -1.24 18.84 5.36
C GLN A 70 -2.39 17.83 5.21
N TYR A 71 -2.11 16.62 4.71
CA TYR A 71 -3.06 15.52 4.73
C TYR A 71 -2.74 14.56 5.86
N GLU A 72 -3.78 14.16 6.58
CA GLU A 72 -3.69 13.12 7.60
C GLU A 72 -3.59 11.74 6.91
N CYS A 73 -2.49 11.04 7.19
CA CYS A 73 -2.11 9.80 6.54
C CYS A 73 -1.92 8.65 7.54
N LEU A 74 -2.12 7.43 7.07
CA LEU A 74 -1.80 6.20 7.76
C LEU A 74 -0.61 5.51 7.08
N ASP A 75 0.16 4.81 7.90
CA ASP A 75 1.22 3.91 7.46
C ASP A 75 0.77 2.45 7.55
N GLY A 76 1.46 1.59 6.81
CA GLY A 76 1.22 0.16 6.86
C GLY A 76 2.45 -0.67 6.55
N ILE A 77 2.43 -1.92 6.99
CA ILE A 77 3.50 -2.88 6.75
C ILE A 77 2.96 -4.20 6.22
N TYR A 78 3.62 -4.76 5.22
CA TYR A 78 3.39 -6.12 4.75
C TYR A 78 4.65 -6.94 5.05
N TYR A 79 4.48 -8.10 5.71
CA TYR A 79 5.57 -9.04 5.96
C TYR A 79 5.63 -10.07 4.84
N LEU A 80 6.77 -10.16 4.15
CA LEU A 80 6.99 -11.10 3.04
C LEU A 80 7.29 -12.51 3.55
N LEU A 81 7.93 -12.62 4.71
CA LEU A 81 8.14 -13.89 5.41
C LEU A 81 6.87 -14.20 6.21
N GLN A 82 6.13 -15.20 5.74
CA GLN A 82 5.09 -15.91 6.47
C GLN A 82 5.48 -17.37 6.48
#